data_AF-A0AA40CDL8-F1
#
_entry.id   AF-A0AA40CDL8-F1
#
_cell.length_a   1.000
_cell.length_b   1.000
_cell.length_c   1.000
_cell.angle_alpha   90.00
_cell.angle_beta   90.00
_cell.angle_gamma   90.00
#
_symmetry.space_group_name_H-M   'P 1'
#
loop_
_entity.id
_entity.type
_entity.pdbx_description
1 polymer ?
#
loop_
_entity_poly.entity_id
_entity_poly.type
_entity_poly.pdbx_seq_one_letter_code
_entity_poly.pdbx_strand_id
1 'polypeptide(L)'
;MLRPPSDADTLTLFTPSGPDAAAKEAFIDSHPLTLSLRADPDFVESRPHMKIPPAWRQHNLTGGTLIGPGKVAVPPFSFSEKEGKEFVQISHVGTDLCGHQGIIHGGFLATMLDEGLARCCFPVLPYNIGMTAKLEVNYKAPAVADQYLVLRAKTVKAEGRKAWVEGHIETLPEDGKEPVVLATATALYVSPRQASTMAKVYPVT
;
A
#
# COMPACT_ATOMS: atom_id res chain seq x y z
N MET A 1 -27.29 1.82 8.15
CA MET A 1 -25.82 1.88 8.24
C MET A 1 -25.26 0.81 7.34
N LEU A 2 -24.52 1.17 6.28
CA LEU A 2 -23.80 0.18 5.47
C LEU A 2 -22.60 -0.33 6.30
N ARG A 3 -22.57 -1.64 6.55
CA ARG A 3 -21.35 -2.30 7.05
C ARG A 3 -20.32 -2.22 5.92
N PRO A 4 -19.10 -1.70 6.14
CA PRO A 4 -18.08 -1.71 5.10
C PRO A 4 -17.71 -3.16 4.75
N PRO A 5 -17.17 -3.40 3.54
CA PRO A 5 -16.59 -4.69 3.18
C PRO A 5 -15.50 -5.12 4.18
N SER A 6 -15.46 -6.41 4.52
CA SER A 6 -14.34 -7.03 5.24
C SER A 6 -13.11 -7.15 4.33
N ASP A 7 -11.93 -7.45 4.89
CA ASP A 7 -10.72 -7.71 4.08
C ASP A 7 -10.94 -8.82 3.06
N ALA A 8 -11.59 -9.92 3.46
CA ALA A 8 -11.93 -11.02 2.54
C ALA A 8 -12.87 -10.57 1.42
N ASP A 9 -13.88 -9.75 1.72
CA ASP A 9 -14.79 -9.21 0.70
C ASP A 9 -13.99 -8.40 -0.34
N THR A 10 -13.02 -7.59 0.10
CA THR A 10 -12.26 -6.70 -0.79
C THR A 10 -11.49 -7.41 -1.91
N LEU A 11 -11.16 -8.69 -1.73
CA LEU A 11 -10.40 -9.49 -2.71
C LEU A 11 -11.19 -9.76 -3.99
N THR A 12 -12.52 -9.66 -3.94
CA THR A 12 -13.42 -9.98 -5.06
C THR A 12 -14.14 -8.77 -5.66
N LEU A 13 -13.97 -7.59 -5.06
CA LEU A 13 -14.69 -6.38 -5.46
C LEU A 13 -14.11 -5.68 -6.69
N PHE A 14 -12.89 -6.02 -7.09
CA PHE A 14 -12.24 -5.41 -8.24
C PHE A 14 -12.51 -6.24 -9.50
N THR A 15 -12.91 -5.57 -10.57
CA THR A 15 -13.02 -6.16 -11.90
C THR A 15 -12.07 -5.41 -12.82
N PRO A 16 -11.06 -6.08 -13.41
CA PRO A 16 -10.14 -5.44 -14.33
C PRO A 16 -10.87 -4.78 -15.51
N SER A 17 -10.47 -3.57 -15.89
CA SER A 17 -11.14 -2.79 -16.95
C SER A 17 -10.86 -3.27 -18.38
N GLY A 18 -9.95 -4.23 -18.56
CA GLY A 18 -9.56 -4.76 -19.87
C GLY A 18 -8.44 -5.82 -19.79
N PRO A 19 -8.00 -6.37 -20.94
CA PRO A 19 -7.04 -7.48 -20.99
C PRO A 19 -5.69 -7.17 -20.33
N ASP A 20 -5.21 -5.94 -20.49
CA ASP A 20 -3.95 -5.49 -19.90
C ASP A 20 -4.00 -5.45 -18.37
N ALA A 21 -5.06 -4.86 -17.80
CA ALA A 21 -5.27 -4.85 -16.35
C ALA A 21 -5.47 -6.28 -15.80
N ALA A 22 -6.18 -7.14 -16.54
CA ALA A 22 -6.38 -8.54 -16.15
C ALA A 22 -5.06 -9.33 -16.13
N ALA A 23 -4.19 -9.11 -17.11
CA ALA A 23 -2.85 -9.72 -17.14
C ALA A 23 -1.99 -9.24 -15.96
N LYS A 24 -2.04 -7.95 -15.63
CA LYS A 24 -1.32 -7.38 -14.49
C LYS A 24 -1.84 -7.90 -13.14
N GLU A 25 -3.16 -8.01 -12.97
CA GLU A 25 -3.77 -8.65 -11.79
C GLU A 25 -3.30 -10.10 -11.65
N ALA A 26 -3.45 -10.90 -12.70
CA ALA A 26 -3.09 -12.32 -12.70
C ALA A 26 -1.59 -12.54 -12.45
N PHE A 27 -0.73 -11.66 -12.97
CA PHE A 27 0.70 -11.73 -12.73
C PHE A 27 1.04 -11.52 -11.25
N ILE A 28 0.47 -10.52 -10.59
CA ILE A 28 0.69 -10.30 -9.16
C ILE A 28 0.07 -11.46 -8.35
N ASP A 29 -1.14 -11.89 -8.71
CA ASP A 29 -1.88 -12.94 -8.00
C ASP A 29 -1.14 -14.28 -7.95
N SER A 30 -0.50 -14.65 -9.05
CA SER A 30 0.23 -15.91 -9.20
C SER A 30 1.72 -15.82 -8.83
N HIS A 31 2.21 -14.64 -8.46
CA HIS A 31 3.63 -14.42 -8.17
C HIS A 31 4.09 -15.23 -6.93
N PRO A 32 5.28 -15.85 -6.93
CA PRO A 32 5.79 -16.62 -5.78
C PRO A 32 5.77 -15.85 -4.46
N LEU A 33 6.12 -14.55 -4.47
CA LEU A 33 6.03 -13.69 -3.28
C LEU A 33 4.58 -13.62 -2.76
N THR A 34 3.61 -13.38 -3.62
CA THR A 34 2.18 -13.33 -3.27
C THR A 34 1.72 -14.65 -2.64
N LEU A 35 2.06 -15.78 -3.27
CA LEU A 35 1.72 -17.11 -2.76
C LEU A 35 2.37 -17.38 -1.40
N SER A 36 3.62 -16.95 -1.19
CA SER A 36 4.31 -17.10 0.09
C SER A 36 3.65 -16.29 1.22
N LEU A 37 3.24 -15.04 0.93
CA LEU A 37 2.55 -14.18 1.90
C LEU A 37 1.14 -14.70 2.23
N ARG A 38 0.46 -15.34 1.29
CA ARG A 38 -0.83 -16.01 1.54
C ARG A 38 -0.71 -17.27 2.37
N ALA A 39 0.42 -17.99 2.25
CA ALA A 39 0.68 -19.20 3.01
C ALA A 39 1.11 -18.90 4.45
N ASP A 40 1.61 -17.70 4.72
CA ASP A 40 2.01 -17.26 6.04
C ASP A 40 0.77 -16.91 6.90
N PRO A 41 0.53 -17.63 8.01
CA PRO A 41 -0.65 -17.41 8.85
C PRO A 41 -0.62 -16.07 9.59
N ASP A 42 0.51 -15.37 9.68
CA ASP A 42 0.61 -14.09 10.38
C ASP A 42 0.15 -12.92 9.51
N PHE A 43 0.06 -13.10 8.20
CA PHE A 43 -0.41 -12.09 7.25
C PHE A 43 -1.89 -12.22 6.92
N VAL A 44 -2.52 -11.08 6.66
CA VAL A 44 -3.88 -10.96 6.13
C VAL A 44 -3.84 -10.18 4.83
N GLU A 45 -4.32 -10.80 3.74
CA GLU A 45 -4.46 -10.13 2.46
C GLU A 45 -5.70 -9.22 2.44
N SER A 46 -5.58 -8.05 1.83
CA SER A 46 -6.69 -7.14 1.58
C SER A 46 -6.45 -6.27 0.33
N ARG A 47 -7.52 -5.58 -0.10
CA ARG A 47 -7.48 -4.43 -1.02
C ARG A 47 -8.08 -3.22 -0.30
N PRO A 48 -7.33 -2.50 0.55
CA PRO A 48 -7.92 -1.57 1.51
C PRO A 48 -8.81 -0.47 0.90
N HIS A 49 -8.44 0.04 -0.28
CA HIS A 49 -9.23 1.06 -0.98
C HIS A 49 -10.56 0.55 -1.53
N MET A 50 -10.74 -0.76 -1.65
CA MET A 50 -12.01 -1.36 -2.03
C MET A 50 -13.04 -1.29 -0.90
N LYS A 51 -12.63 -1.01 0.34
CA LYS A 51 -13.55 -0.67 1.46
C LYS A 51 -14.22 0.71 1.28
N ILE A 52 -13.65 1.60 0.47
CA ILE A 52 -14.22 2.91 0.17
C ILE A 52 -15.38 2.73 -0.84
N PRO A 53 -16.58 3.28 -0.60
CA PRO A 53 -17.68 3.23 -1.57
C PRO A 53 -17.28 3.79 -2.94
N PRO A 54 -17.71 3.16 -4.06
CA PRO A 54 -17.30 3.58 -5.41
C PRO A 54 -17.51 5.07 -5.71
N ALA A 55 -18.64 5.63 -5.27
CA ALA A 55 -18.98 7.05 -5.48
C ALA A 55 -17.97 8.03 -4.83
N TRP A 56 -17.25 7.59 -3.81
CA TRP A 56 -16.25 8.41 -3.11
C TRP A 56 -14.82 8.03 -3.48
N ARG A 57 -14.61 6.77 -3.87
CA ARG A 57 -13.29 6.23 -4.21
C ARG A 57 -12.62 7.02 -5.34
N GLN A 58 -13.36 7.50 -6.33
CA GLN A 58 -12.82 8.31 -7.43
C GLN A 58 -12.14 9.61 -6.97
N HIS A 59 -12.51 10.14 -5.80
CA HIS A 59 -11.94 11.34 -5.19
C HIS A 59 -10.85 11.03 -4.15
N ASN A 60 -10.47 9.76 -3.99
CA ASN A 60 -9.33 9.36 -3.18
C ASN A 60 -8.07 9.36 -4.04
N LEU A 61 -6.97 9.91 -3.53
CA LEU A 61 -5.71 10.04 -4.26
C LEU A 61 -5.19 8.69 -4.75
N THR A 62 -4.92 7.74 -3.85
CA THR A 62 -4.24 6.47 -4.17
C THR A 62 -5.20 5.32 -4.50
N GLY A 63 -6.44 5.38 -4.00
CA GLY A 63 -7.50 4.42 -4.29
C GLY A 63 -8.35 4.75 -5.52
N GLY A 64 -8.17 5.93 -6.11
CA GLY A 64 -8.97 6.42 -7.25
C GLY A 64 -8.16 7.20 -8.27
N THR A 65 -7.78 8.45 -7.95
CA THR A 65 -7.13 9.37 -8.90
C THR A 65 -5.87 8.78 -9.55
N LEU A 66 -5.08 8.01 -8.79
CA LEU A 66 -3.86 7.36 -9.25
C LEU A 66 -4.06 5.91 -9.74
N ILE A 67 -5.30 5.43 -9.86
CA ILE A 67 -5.64 4.07 -10.31
C ILE A 67 -6.15 4.12 -11.75
N GLY A 68 -5.76 3.13 -12.55
CA GLY A 68 -6.27 2.91 -13.90
C GLY A 68 -5.17 2.75 -14.96
N PRO A 69 -5.55 2.68 -16.25
CA PRO A 69 -4.60 2.54 -17.36
C PRO A 69 -3.51 3.63 -17.32
N GLY A 70 -2.27 3.24 -17.58
CA GLY A 70 -1.11 4.12 -17.49
C GLY A 70 -0.67 4.48 -16.06
N LYS A 71 -1.45 4.17 -15.02
CA LYS A 71 -1.13 4.51 -13.62
C LYS A 71 -0.87 3.25 -12.79
N VAL A 72 -1.35 3.22 -11.54
CA VAL A 72 -1.46 1.97 -10.79
C VAL A 72 -2.59 1.16 -11.43
N ALA A 73 -2.23 0.18 -12.25
CA ALA A 73 -3.15 -0.44 -13.20
C ALA A 73 -4.28 -1.23 -12.52
N VAL A 74 -4.00 -1.79 -11.35
CA VAL A 74 -4.93 -2.58 -10.54
C VAL A 74 -4.74 -2.21 -9.06
N PRO A 75 -5.78 -2.30 -8.21
CA PRO A 75 -5.66 -2.09 -6.78
C PRO A 75 -4.51 -2.95 -6.19
N PRO A 76 -3.56 -2.35 -5.47
CA PRO A 76 -2.40 -3.08 -4.96
C PRO A 76 -2.76 -4.23 -4.03
N PHE A 77 -2.00 -5.32 -4.11
CA PHE A 77 -2.13 -6.48 -3.22
C PHE A 77 -1.44 -6.14 -1.91
N SER A 78 -2.21 -6.05 -0.81
CA SER A 78 -1.71 -5.60 0.49
C SER A 78 -1.79 -6.72 1.50
N PHE A 79 -0.68 -6.98 2.20
CA PHE A 79 -0.54 -8.00 3.23
C PHE A 79 -0.12 -7.32 4.53
N SER A 80 -1.03 -7.34 5.51
CA SER A 80 -0.75 -6.77 6.83
C SER A 80 -0.48 -7.90 7.81
N GLU A 81 0.62 -7.81 8.57
CA GLU A 81 0.83 -8.68 9.73
C GLU A 81 -0.18 -8.30 10.82
N LYS A 82 -0.75 -9.32 11.49
CA LYS A 82 -1.92 -9.17 12.38
C LYS A 82 -1.70 -8.22 13.56
N GLU A 83 -0.47 -8.10 14.06
CA GLU A 83 -0.13 -7.24 15.19
C GLU A 83 0.46 -5.88 14.75
N GLY A 84 0.49 -5.61 13.45
CA GLY A 84 1.01 -4.36 12.88
C GLY A 84 2.54 -4.27 12.92
N LYS A 85 3.24 -5.41 12.97
CA LYS A 85 4.71 -5.44 12.94
C LYS A 85 5.24 -5.17 11.55
N GLU A 86 4.60 -5.77 10.54
CA GLU A 86 5.07 -5.75 9.16
C GLU A 86 3.92 -5.54 8.18
N PHE A 87 4.26 -4.97 7.03
CA PHE A 87 3.34 -4.76 5.92
C PHE A 87 4.08 -4.93 4.60
N VAL A 88 3.45 -5.64 3.66
CA VAL A 88 3.97 -5.82 2.30
C VAL A 88 2.88 -5.42 1.31
N GLN A 89 3.22 -4.64 0.30
CA GLN A 89 2.30 -4.27 -0.76
C GLN A 89 2.95 -4.43 -2.12
N ILE A 90 2.25 -5.08 -3.04
CA ILE A 90 2.71 -5.33 -4.41
C ILE A 90 1.84 -4.52 -5.37
N SER A 91 2.47 -3.74 -6.25
CA SER A 91 1.78 -2.87 -7.19
C SER A 91 2.49 -2.76 -8.53
N HIS A 92 1.73 -2.77 -9.62
CA HIS A 92 2.20 -2.28 -10.91
C HIS A 92 2.22 -0.75 -10.93
N VAL A 93 3.21 -0.15 -11.59
CA VAL A 93 3.30 1.31 -11.81
C VAL A 93 3.48 1.64 -13.29
N GLY A 94 2.61 2.49 -13.85
CA GLY A 94 2.62 2.84 -15.27
C GLY A 94 3.25 4.19 -15.62
N THR A 95 3.30 4.47 -16.91
CA THR A 95 3.94 5.66 -17.51
C THR A 95 3.32 7.01 -17.13
N ASP A 96 2.03 7.09 -16.83
CA ASP A 96 1.35 8.34 -16.42
C ASP A 96 1.76 8.79 -15.00
N LEU A 97 2.52 7.97 -14.28
CA LEU A 97 3.10 8.32 -12.97
C LEU A 97 4.54 8.83 -13.09
N CYS A 98 5.05 9.00 -14.31
CA CYS A 98 6.41 9.47 -14.55
C CYS A 98 6.60 10.95 -14.21
N GLY A 99 7.77 11.27 -13.67
CA GLY A 99 8.24 12.66 -13.54
C GLY A 99 9.22 13.04 -14.64
N HIS A 100 10.05 12.08 -15.05
CA HIS A 100 10.93 12.16 -16.20
C HIS A 100 10.57 11.02 -17.17
N GLN A 101 10.92 11.14 -18.45
CA GLN A 101 10.52 10.14 -19.45
C GLN A 101 10.94 8.72 -19.03
N GLY A 102 9.96 7.85 -18.80
CA GLY A 102 10.16 6.46 -18.39
C GLY A 102 10.54 6.24 -16.91
N ILE A 103 10.65 7.30 -16.10
CA ILE A 103 11.00 7.21 -14.68
C ILE A 103 9.84 7.72 -13.80
N ILE A 104 9.33 6.84 -12.94
CA ILE A 104 8.29 7.12 -11.95
C ILE A 104 8.70 8.32 -11.08
N HIS A 105 7.78 9.25 -10.90
CA HIS A 105 8.02 10.47 -10.15
C HIS A 105 8.35 10.13 -8.69
N GLY A 106 9.41 10.72 -8.12
CA GLY A 106 9.80 10.46 -6.73
C GLY A 106 8.67 10.74 -5.72
N GLY A 107 7.88 11.79 -5.96
CA GLY A 107 6.68 12.09 -5.17
C GLY A 107 5.62 10.97 -5.18
N PHE A 108 5.50 10.18 -6.25
CA PHE A 108 4.63 9.01 -6.26
C PHE A 108 5.18 7.92 -5.32
N LEU A 109 6.49 7.63 -5.38
CA LEU A 109 7.13 6.69 -4.45
C LEU A 109 6.97 7.16 -2.99
N ALA A 110 7.15 8.45 -2.72
CA ALA A 110 6.91 9.03 -1.40
C ALA A 110 5.45 8.88 -0.95
N THR A 111 4.48 9.03 -1.87
CA THR A 111 3.06 8.82 -1.59
C THR A 111 2.77 7.37 -1.21
N MET A 112 3.33 6.42 -1.96
CA MET A 112 3.19 5.00 -1.67
C MET A 112 3.83 4.63 -0.32
N LEU A 113 5.03 5.16 -0.04
CA LEU A 113 5.71 4.98 1.25
C LEU A 113 4.88 5.56 2.40
N ASP A 114 4.35 6.77 2.27
CA ASP A 114 3.50 7.37 3.31
C ASP A 114 2.29 6.48 3.63
N GLU A 115 1.61 5.98 2.61
CA GLU A 115 0.43 5.13 2.79
C GLU A 115 0.79 3.76 3.39
N GLY A 116 1.79 3.07 2.83
CA GLY A 116 2.17 1.73 3.26
C GLY A 116 2.73 1.70 4.69
N LEU A 117 3.56 2.69 5.05
CA LEU A 117 4.09 2.80 6.41
C LEU A 117 2.98 3.17 7.42
N ALA A 118 1.99 3.98 7.02
CA ALA A 118 0.83 4.26 7.86
C ALA A 118 0.03 2.97 8.13
N ARG A 119 -0.27 2.20 7.07
CA ARG A 119 -1.02 0.94 7.16
C ARG A 119 -0.36 -0.05 8.10
N CYS A 120 0.97 -0.18 8.02
CA CYS A 120 1.75 -1.04 8.90
C CYS A 120 1.48 -0.78 10.38
N CYS A 121 1.45 0.48 10.80
CA CYS A 121 1.36 0.82 12.22
C CYS A 121 -0.05 1.14 12.71
N PHE A 122 -1.08 1.10 11.87
CA PHE A 122 -2.45 1.30 12.33
C PHE A 122 -2.84 0.36 13.47
N PRO A 123 -2.57 -0.97 13.42
CA PRO A 123 -2.98 -1.87 14.51
C PRO A 123 -2.37 -1.54 15.89
N VAL A 124 -1.21 -0.88 15.93
CA VAL A 124 -0.54 -0.50 17.20
C VAL A 124 -0.91 0.89 17.70
N LEU A 125 -1.70 1.66 16.92
CA LEU A 125 -2.12 3.00 17.27
C LEU A 125 -3.53 3.01 17.87
N PRO A 126 -3.83 3.94 18.80
CA PRO A 126 -5.17 4.08 19.33
C PRO A 126 -6.22 4.24 18.24
N TYR A 127 -7.30 3.46 18.36
CA TYR A 127 -8.43 3.40 17.42
C TYR A 127 -8.09 2.94 16.00
N ASN A 128 -6.88 2.43 15.79
CA ASN A 128 -6.31 2.08 14.50
C ASN A 128 -6.21 3.28 13.53
N ILE A 129 -5.94 4.47 14.09
CA ILE A 129 -5.85 5.72 13.33
C ILE A 129 -4.48 6.36 13.59
N GLY A 130 -3.75 6.63 12.51
CA GLY A 130 -2.51 7.41 12.51
C GLY A 130 -2.52 8.48 11.44
N MET A 131 -1.95 9.64 11.74
CA MET A 131 -1.68 10.70 10.77
C MET A 131 -0.17 10.94 10.69
N THR A 132 0.33 11.19 9.48
CA THR A 132 1.75 11.44 9.25
C THR A 132 2.18 12.74 9.94
N ALA A 133 3.17 12.65 10.83
CA ALA A 133 3.80 13.80 11.46
C ALA A 133 5.18 14.11 10.84
N LYS A 134 5.91 13.08 10.41
CA LYS A 134 7.16 13.21 9.66
C LYS A 134 7.26 12.04 8.68
N LEU A 135 7.71 12.33 7.46
CA LEU A 135 8.18 11.35 6.49
C LEU A 135 9.52 11.82 5.95
N GLU A 136 10.53 10.95 5.98
CA GLU A 136 11.85 11.18 5.41
C GLU A 136 12.14 10.09 4.39
N VAL A 137 12.38 10.47 3.14
CA VAL A 137 12.58 9.55 2.01
C VAL A 137 13.96 9.75 1.42
N ASN A 138 14.68 8.64 1.22
CA ASN A 138 15.95 8.60 0.51
C ASN A 138 15.78 7.81 -0.78
N TYR A 139 15.94 8.46 -1.93
CA TYR A 139 15.90 7.81 -3.24
C TYR A 139 17.26 7.19 -3.56
N LYS A 140 17.27 5.90 -3.91
CA LYS A 140 18.49 5.09 -4.05
C LYS A 140 18.77 4.72 -5.50
N ALA A 141 17.72 4.44 -6.28
CA ALA A 141 17.80 4.08 -7.69
C ALA A 141 16.55 4.58 -8.45
N PRO A 142 16.64 4.82 -9.77
CA PRO A 142 15.50 5.22 -10.57
C PRO A 142 14.47 4.08 -10.66
N ALA A 143 13.19 4.40 -10.40
CA ALA A 143 12.08 3.48 -10.64
C ALA A 143 11.60 3.65 -12.08
N VAL A 144 11.86 2.67 -12.95
CA VAL A 144 11.37 2.64 -14.33
C VAL A 144 9.84 2.42 -14.37
N ALA A 145 9.16 2.96 -15.38
CA ALA A 145 7.73 2.70 -15.59
C ALA A 145 7.44 1.29 -16.13
N ASP A 146 6.18 0.88 -16.03
CA ASP A 146 5.65 -0.43 -16.44
C ASP A 146 6.34 -1.63 -15.78
N GLN A 147 6.72 -1.45 -14.51
CA GLN A 147 7.27 -2.51 -13.66
C GLN A 147 6.38 -2.79 -12.45
N TYR A 148 6.75 -3.83 -11.71
CA TYR A 148 6.13 -4.20 -10.45
C TYR A 148 7.05 -3.85 -9.29
N LEU A 149 6.47 -3.21 -8.28
CA LEU A 149 7.15 -2.74 -7.09
C LEU A 149 6.64 -3.47 -5.86
N VAL A 150 7.53 -3.68 -4.89
CA VAL A 150 7.20 -4.17 -3.56
C VAL A 150 7.52 -3.09 -2.56
N LEU A 151 6.52 -2.64 -1.81
CA LEU A 151 6.71 -1.84 -0.61
C LEU A 151 6.77 -2.78 0.57
N ARG A 152 7.79 -2.62 1.41
CA ARG A 152 7.91 -3.29 2.72
C ARG A 152 7.96 -2.23 3.81
N ALA A 153 7.24 -2.47 4.90
CA ALA A 153 7.27 -1.60 6.06
C ALA A 153 7.33 -2.43 7.34
N LYS A 154 7.94 -1.83 8.37
CA LYS A 154 8.11 -2.41 9.69
C LYS A 154 7.88 -1.35 10.76
N THR A 155 6.99 -1.66 11.70
CA THR A 155 6.82 -0.84 12.91
C THR A 155 8.00 -1.07 13.84
N VAL A 156 8.85 -0.06 14.00
CA VAL A 156 10.06 -0.14 14.84
C VAL A 156 9.74 0.09 16.30
N LYS A 157 8.77 0.98 16.57
CA LYS A 157 8.44 1.42 17.93
C LYS A 157 7.04 1.98 18.00
N ALA A 158 6.32 1.72 19.09
CA ALA A 158 5.05 2.37 19.40
C ALA A 158 5.00 2.81 20.87
N GLU A 159 4.63 4.06 21.12
CA GLU A 159 4.49 4.64 22.47
C GLU A 159 3.29 5.58 22.54
N GLY A 160 2.26 5.16 23.28
CA GLY A 160 1.04 5.95 23.49
C GLY A 160 0.32 6.24 22.17
N ARG A 161 0.45 7.48 21.68
CA ARG A 161 -0.17 7.91 20.40
C ARG A 161 0.80 7.95 19.23
N LYS A 162 2.05 7.52 19.41
CA LYS A 162 3.11 7.65 18.39
C LYS A 162 3.57 6.28 17.91
N ALA A 163 3.79 6.14 16.61
CA ALA A 163 4.44 4.98 16.02
C ALA A 163 5.56 5.44 15.07
N TRP A 164 6.72 4.80 15.19
CA TRP A 164 7.86 4.99 14.29
C TRP A 164 7.95 3.77 13.38
N VAL A 165 8.00 4.02 12.09
CA VAL A 165 7.96 3.00 11.05
C VAL A 165 9.11 3.25 10.09
N GLU A 166 9.75 2.18 9.66
CA GLU A 166 10.71 2.21 8.57
C GLU A 166 10.21 1.33 7.44
N GLY A 167 10.69 1.58 6.23
CA GLY A 167 10.35 0.76 5.09
C GLY A 167 11.06 1.19 3.84
N HIS A 168 10.77 0.48 2.76
CA HIS A 168 11.38 0.73 1.46
C HIS A 168 10.50 0.23 0.33
N ILE A 169 10.77 0.75 -0.86
CA ILE A 169 10.25 0.24 -2.13
C ILE A 169 11.41 -0.41 -2.86
N GLU A 170 11.20 -1.63 -3.32
CA GLU A 170 12.13 -2.41 -4.14
C GLU A 170 11.45 -2.93 -5.41
N THR A 171 12.26 -3.37 -6.37
CA THR A 171 11.76 -4.14 -7.53
C THR A 171 11.15 -5.46 -7.06
N LEU A 172 10.15 -5.97 -7.78
CA LEU A 172 9.62 -7.30 -7.52
C LEU A 172 10.75 -8.36 -7.59
N PRO A 173 10.84 -9.29 -6.62
CA PRO A 173 11.85 -10.35 -6.65
C PRO A 173 11.72 -11.23 -7.88
N GLU A 174 12.84 -11.53 -8.52
CA GLU A 174 12.94 -12.47 -9.64
C GLU A 174 13.93 -13.58 -9.27
N ASP A 175 13.70 -14.81 -9.75
CA ASP A 175 14.57 -15.95 -9.45
C ASP A 175 16.03 -15.66 -9.84
N GLY A 176 16.93 -15.82 -8.87
CA GLY A 176 18.37 -15.62 -9.06
C GLY A 176 18.82 -14.16 -9.13
N LYS A 177 17.94 -13.19 -8.83
CA LYS A 177 18.29 -11.76 -8.78
C LYS A 177 17.85 -11.12 -7.46
N GLU A 178 18.77 -10.41 -6.83
CA GLU A 178 18.47 -9.60 -5.65
C GLU A 178 17.57 -8.41 -6.04
N PRO A 179 16.49 -8.15 -5.29
CA PRO A 179 15.68 -6.94 -5.46
C PRO A 179 16.51 -5.68 -5.33
N VAL A 180 16.26 -4.70 -6.21
CA VAL A 180 16.92 -3.39 -6.14
C VAL A 180 16.07 -2.46 -5.30
N VAL A 181 16.61 -1.97 -4.19
CA VAL A 181 15.96 -0.92 -3.38
C VAL A 181 15.97 0.40 -4.14
N LEU A 182 14.78 0.92 -4.42
CA LEU A 182 14.56 2.15 -5.19
C LEU A 182 14.45 3.38 -4.28
N ALA A 183 13.78 3.23 -3.14
CA ALA A 183 13.65 4.28 -2.13
C ALA A 183 13.47 3.68 -0.73
N THR A 184 14.03 4.31 0.28
CA THR A 184 13.86 3.95 1.70
C THR A 184 13.20 5.09 2.45
N ALA A 185 12.38 4.81 3.46
CA ALA A 185 11.78 5.83 4.30
C ALA A 185 11.82 5.51 5.79
N THR A 186 11.85 6.57 6.59
CA THR A 186 11.46 6.53 8.01
C THR A 186 10.32 7.51 8.23
N ALA A 187 9.37 7.14 9.09
CA ALA A 187 8.18 7.92 9.34
C ALA A 187 7.78 7.91 10.82
N LEU A 188 7.13 8.99 11.24
CA LEU A 188 6.46 9.12 12.52
C LEU A 188 4.98 9.35 12.26
N TYR A 189 4.14 8.44 12.76
CA TYR A 189 2.69 8.58 12.76
C TYR A 189 2.19 8.91 14.15
N VAL A 190 1.15 9.74 14.22
CA VAL A 190 0.54 10.15 15.47
C VAL A 190 -0.98 9.97 15.40
N SER A 191 -1.54 9.22 16.35
CA SER A 191 -2.98 9.11 16.52
C SER A 191 -3.56 10.45 17.03
N PRO A 192 -4.55 11.04 16.34
CA PRO A 192 -5.18 12.30 16.77
C PRO A 192 -5.80 12.17 18.16
N ARG A 193 -5.80 13.26 18.94
CA ARG A 193 -6.43 13.25 20.28
C ARG A 193 -7.95 13.02 20.20
N GLN A 194 -8.57 13.48 19.12
CA GLN A 194 -10.01 13.34 18.87
C GLN A 194 -10.37 12.04 18.13
N ALA A 195 -9.44 11.08 17.98
CA ALA A 195 -9.66 9.85 17.20
C ALA A 195 -10.90 9.04 17.66
N SER A 196 -11.26 9.09 18.94
CA SER A 196 -12.48 8.46 19.48
C SER A 196 -13.78 9.08 18.97
N THR A 197 -13.75 10.36 18.61
CA THR A 197 -14.90 11.15 18.15
C THR A 197 -14.87 11.43 16.65
N MET A 198 -13.76 11.15 15.98
CA MET A 198 -13.71 11.18 14.52
C MET A 198 -14.67 10.11 14.02
N ALA A 199 -15.64 10.52 13.19
CA ALA A 199 -16.44 9.56 12.47
C ALA A 199 -15.47 8.62 11.76
N LYS A 200 -15.53 7.31 12.06
CA LYS A 200 -14.87 6.30 11.23
C LYS A 200 -15.54 6.41 9.87
N VAL A 201 -14.99 7.25 8.99
CA VAL A 201 -15.53 7.44 7.64
C VAL A 201 -15.58 6.08 6.94
N TYR A 202 -14.65 5.18 7.31
CA TYR A 202 -14.67 3.76 7.04
C TYR A 202 -14.22 2.97 8.28
N PRO A 203 -14.96 1.95 8.73
CA PRO A 203 -14.45 1.01 9.71
C PRO A 203 -13.32 0.17 9.10
N VAL A 204 -12.11 0.33 9.63
CA VAL A 204 -11.03 -0.65 9.47
C VAL A 204 -11.29 -1.73 10.54
N THR A 205 -12.13 -2.70 10.19
CA THR A 205 -12.16 -4.01 10.85
C THR A 205 -11.47 -5.01 9.95
#